data_AF-A0A9W7GZK7-F1
#
_entry.id   AF-A0A9W7GZK7-F1
#
_cell.length_a   1.000
_cell.length_b   1.000
_cell.length_c   1.000
_cell.angle_alpha   90.00
_cell.angle_beta   90.00
_cell.angle_gamma   90.00
#
_symmetry.space_group_name_H-M   'P 1'
#
loop_
_entity.id
_entity.type
_entity.pdbx_description
1 polymer ?
#
loop_
_entity_poly.entity_id
_entity_poly.type
_entity_poly.pdbx_seq_one_letter_code
_entity_poly.pdbx_strand_id
1 'polypeptide(L)'
;MALAHPLIFMALLLVSCSVFPVVLGYKTTDVRSWCSKTPNPVPCEYFLSNDQENTPIRDDPDFLKISMHLALQRATHARSNAFSLGPKCRNKRERAAWSDCLKLYELTILRLNKTVDSNANLDKDDAQTWLSTALTNLETCRNGFIELGVPDYLLPMMSNNVSRLISNTLALNKAPYKEPTYKDGFPTWVKPGDRKLLQSSPSSRANIVVAQDGSGNYRTIKDAISAASKRSGSGRYVIYVKAGTYRENVEIGSKLKNIMMMGDGMGKTIITGSKSVGGGSTTFNSATVAAVGDGFIARDITFRNTAGPRNHQAVALRSGSDLSVFYRCSFEGYQDTLYVHSERQFYRECDIYGTVDFIFGNAACVMQNCNIYARKPPNRTNTVTAQGRTDPNQNTGIIIHNSRVTAASDLRPVQGSVRTYLGRPWKQYSRTVFMKTFLDSLINPAGWMEWDGNFALNTLYYAEYMNTGPGSSTSNRVKWRGYRVLRSASDASKFTVGNFLAGNSWLRGTGVPFTSGL
;
A
#
# COMPACT_ATOMS: atom_id res chain seq x y z
N MET A 1 -30.27 28.00 -92.16
CA MET A 1 -29.85 29.27 -91.52
C MET A 1 -29.64 28.96 -90.04
N ALA A 2 -28.56 29.51 -89.46
CA ALA A 2 -28.10 29.37 -88.06
C ALA A 2 -27.40 28.04 -87.71
N LEU A 3 -26.30 28.00 -86.95
CA LEU A 3 -25.12 28.86 -86.71
C LEU A 3 -24.20 27.99 -85.82
N ALA A 4 -22.88 28.20 -85.95
CA ALA A 4 -21.80 27.37 -85.40
C ALA A 4 -21.71 27.34 -83.85
N HIS A 5 -21.06 26.29 -83.31
CA HIS A 5 -20.45 26.23 -81.98
C HIS A 5 -19.04 25.63 -82.10
N PRO A 6 -17.98 26.28 -81.57
CA PRO A 6 -16.64 25.71 -81.56
C PRO A 6 -16.36 24.92 -80.26
N LEU A 7 -15.65 23.80 -80.41
CA LEU A 7 -15.11 22.96 -79.34
C LEU A 7 -13.87 23.61 -78.71
N ILE A 8 -13.86 23.77 -77.39
CA ILE A 8 -12.71 24.23 -76.59
C ILE A 8 -12.01 23.01 -75.99
N PHE A 9 -10.74 22.80 -76.34
CA PHE A 9 -9.83 21.81 -75.74
C PHE A 9 -9.30 22.34 -74.40
N MET A 10 -9.49 21.60 -73.30
CA MET A 10 -8.93 21.92 -71.98
C MET A 10 -7.73 21.01 -71.71
N ALA A 11 -6.53 21.59 -71.57
CA ALA A 11 -5.31 20.87 -71.24
C ALA A 11 -5.21 20.61 -69.72
N LEU A 12 -5.05 19.34 -69.33
CA LEU A 12 -4.82 18.91 -67.94
C LEU A 12 -3.32 19.02 -67.60
N LEU A 13 -2.99 19.93 -66.68
CA LEU A 13 -1.68 20.01 -66.01
C LEU A 13 -1.71 19.17 -64.73
N LEU A 14 -1.03 18.03 -64.74
CA LEU A 14 -0.78 17.18 -63.57
C LEU A 14 0.34 17.78 -62.71
N VAL A 15 -0.03 18.40 -61.59
CA VAL A 15 0.93 18.83 -60.55
C VAL A 15 1.14 17.68 -59.56
N SER A 16 2.37 17.15 -59.53
CA SER A 16 2.81 16.14 -58.57
C SER A 16 3.00 16.75 -57.17
N CYS A 17 1.99 16.62 -56.31
CA CYS A 17 2.15 16.91 -54.88
C CYS A 17 2.97 15.81 -54.21
N SER A 18 4.24 16.09 -53.93
CA SER A 18 5.07 15.30 -53.03
C SER A 18 4.62 15.57 -51.59
N VAL A 19 3.84 14.66 -51.01
CA VAL A 19 3.42 14.75 -49.61
C VAL A 19 4.58 14.30 -48.73
N PHE A 20 5.37 15.26 -48.21
CA PHE A 20 6.18 14.98 -47.04
C PHE A 20 5.24 14.87 -45.83
N PRO A 21 5.28 13.79 -45.04
CA PRO A 21 4.51 13.73 -43.81
C PRO A 21 5.11 14.76 -42.84
N VAL A 22 4.39 15.84 -42.60
CA VAL A 22 4.69 16.76 -41.50
C VAL A 22 4.44 15.99 -40.21
N VAL A 23 5.52 15.55 -39.56
CA VAL A 23 5.47 15.08 -38.18
C VAL A 23 5.21 16.32 -37.32
N LEU A 24 3.94 16.63 -37.07
CA LEU A 24 3.56 17.55 -36.00
C LEU A 24 3.82 16.83 -34.68
N GLY A 25 5.04 16.93 -34.15
CA GLY A 25 5.29 16.70 -32.73
C GLY A 25 5.03 17.99 -31.94
N TYR A 26 4.89 17.88 -30.62
CA TYR A 26 4.96 19.06 -29.74
C TYR A 26 6.14 19.96 -30.10
N LYS A 27 6.00 21.29 -30.00
CA LYS A 27 7.17 22.16 -30.02
C LYS A 27 8.10 21.72 -28.89
N THR A 28 9.29 21.24 -29.24
CA THR A 28 10.25 20.63 -28.30
C THR A 28 10.60 21.56 -27.13
N THR A 29 10.51 22.87 -27.34
CA THR A 29 10.70 23.91 -26.31
C THR A 29 9.63 23.89 -25.23
N ASP A 30 8.38 23.61 -25.58
CA ASP A 30 7.23 23.66 -24.67
C ASP A 30 7.24 22.44 -23.75
N VAL A 31 7.54 21.25 -24.28
CA VAL A 31 7.67 20.00 -23.49
C VAL A 31 8.78 20.11 -22.46
N ARG A 32 9.96 20.64 -22.84
CA ARG A 32 11.07 20.87 -21.90
C ARG A 32 10.67 21.79 -20.76
N SER A 33 10.00 22.90 -21.06
CA SER A 33 9.52 23.85 -20.05
C SER A 33 8.62 23.15 -19.03
N TRP A 34 7.62 22.37 -19.50
CA TRP A 34 6.71 21.64 -18.62
C TRP A 34 7.40 20.55 -17.81
N CYS A 35 8.20 19.69 -18.45
CA CYS A 35 8.89 18.58 -17.78
C CYS A 35 9.95 19.05 -16.78
N SER A 36 10.55 20.23 -16.96
CA SER A 36 11.51 20.81 -16.01
C SER A 36 10.91 21.07 -14.62
N LYS A 37 9.58 21.17 -14.50
CA LYS A 37 8.86 21.29 -13.22
C LYS A 37 8.82 19.99 -12.40
N THR A 38 9.27 18.87 -12.98
CA THR A 38 9.15 17.53 -12.38
C THR A 38 10.51 17.03 -11.84
N PRO A 39 10.53 16.14 -10.83
CA PRO A 39 11.77 15.58 -10.29
C PRO A 39 12.55 14.70 -11.28
N ASN A 40 11.91 14.17 -12.33
CA ASN A 40 12.53 13.34 -13.36
C ASN A 40 12.20 13.90 -14.77
N PRO A 41 12.84 15.00 -15.20
CA PRO A 41 12.49 15.67 -16.46
C PRO A 41 12.80 14.80 -17.70
N VAL A 42 13.92 14.08 -17.70
CA VAL A 42 14.37 13.28 -18.86
C VAL A 42 13.32 12.27 -19.38
N PRO A 43 12.75 11.36 -18.55
CA PRO A 43 11.72 10.45 -19.04
C PRO A 43 10.43 11.17 -19.42
N CYS A 44 10.08 12.28 -18.77
CA CYS A 44 8.91 13.09 -19.15
C CYS A 44 9.09 13.65 -20.57
N GLU A 45 10.23 14.29 -20.85
CA GLU A 45 10.54 14.85 -22.16
C GLU A 45 10.54 13.78 -23.24
N TYR A 46 11.25 12.67 -22.99
CA TYR A 46 11.39 11.58 -23.96
C TYR A 46 10.02 11.02 -24.39
N PHE A 47 9.12 10.72 -23.46
CA PHE A 47 7.86 10.10 -23.84
C PHE A 47 6.81 11.10 -24.33
N LEU A 48 6.77 12.33 -23.80
CA LEU A 48 5.83 13.35 -24.29
C LEU A 48 6.19 13.84 -25.69
N SER A 49 7.47 14.01 -26.02
CA SER A 49 7.89 14.38 -27.37
C SER A 49 7.59 13.31 -28.42
N ASN A 50 7.37 12.05 -28.01
CA ASN A 50 7.06 10.93 -28.88
C ASN A 50 5.59 10.45 -28.76
N ASP A 51 4.73 11.22 -28.09
CA ASP A 51 3.31 10.90 -27.97
C ASP A 51 2.53 11.35 -29.21
N GLN A 52 1.65 10.48 -29.72
CA GLN A 52 0.92 10.71 -30.97
C GLN A 52 -0.40 11.47 -30.76
N GLU A 53 -0.89 11.58 -29.52
CA GLU A 53 -2.21 12.18 -29.21
C GLU A 53 -2.22 13.73 -29.16
N ASN A 54 -1.06 14.39 -29.30
CA ASN A 54 -0.89 15.81 -29.70
C ASN A 54 -1.90 16.83 -29.11
N THR A 55 -2.23 16.74 -27.83
CA THR A 55 -3.04 17.76 -27.15
C THR A 55 -2.12 18.83 -26.54
N PRO A 56 -2.27 20.13 -26.90
CA PRO A 56 -1.46 21.20 -26.32
C PRO A 56 -1.64 21.26 -24.79
N ILE A 57 -0.54 21.36 -24.05
CA ILE A 57 -0.56 21.55 -22.59
C ILE A 57 -0.92 23.01 -22.30
N ARG A 58 -2.12 23.27 -21.73
CA ARG A 58 -2.64 24.62 -21.51
C ARG A 58 -2.29 25.18 -20.14
N ASP A 59 -2.38 24.34 -19.11
CA ASP A 59 -2.18 24.72 -17.71
C ASP A 59 -1.65 23.54 -16.86
N ASP A 60 -1.42 23.77 -15.56
CA ASP A 60 -0.92 22.75 -14.64
C ASP A 60 -1.89 21.55 -14.46
N PRO A 61 -3.23 21.73 -14.33
CA PRO A 61 -4.19 20.61 -14.35
C PRO A 61 -4.12 19.74 -15.62
N ASP A 62 -4.04 20.36 -16.80
CA ASP A 62 -3.89 19.63 -18.07
C ASP A 62 -2.56 18.85 -18.08
N PHE A 63 -1.46 19.47 -17.63
CA PHE A 63 -0.17 18.79 -17.55
C PHE A 63 -0.18 17.60 -16.59
N LEU A 64 -0.84 17.73 -15.44
CA LEU A 64 -1.03 16.65 -14.48
C LEU A 64 -1.81 15.48 -15.13
N LYS A 65 -2.92 15.79 -15.81
CA LYS A 65 -3.75 14.79 -16.50
C LYS A 65 -2.93 14.05 -17.55
N ILE A 66 -2.22 14.77 -18.42
CA ILE A 66 -1.35 14.19 -19.46
C ILE A 66 -0.27 13.31 -18.82
N SER A 67 0.36 13.77 -17.74
CA SER A 67 1.39 13.00 -17.02
C SER A 67 0.83 11.71 -16.40
N MET A 68 -0.41 11.73 -15.88
CA MET A 68 -1.09 10.54 -15.36
C MET A 68 -1.41 9.52 -16.47
N HIS A 69 -1.89 10.00 -17.62
CA HIS A 69 -2.14 9.14 -18.79
C HIS A 69 -0.84 8.52 -19.30
N LEU A 70 0.22 9.31 -19.40
CA LEU A 70 1.53 8.82 -19.80
C LEU A 70 2.06 7.74 -18.84
N ALA A 71 1.96 7.95 -17.53
CA ALA A 71 2.36 6.95 -16.54
C ALA A 71 1.56 5.64 -16.70
N LEU A 72 0.24 5.73 -16.92
CA LEU A 72 -0.64 4.59 -17.16
C LEU A 72 -0.27 3.83 -18.45
N GLN A 73 -0.10 4.53 -19.57
CA GLN A 73 0.30 3.94 -20.84
C GLN A 73 1.62 3.18 -20.72
N ARG A 74 2.63 3.80 -20.07
CA ARG A 74 3.95 3.16 -19.90
C ARG A 74 3.90 2.00 -18.90
N ALA A 75 3.05 2.05 -17.87
CA ALA A 75 2.81 0.92 -16.99
C ALA A 75 2.20 -0.27 -17.73
N THR A 76 1.23 -0.03 -18.62
CA THR A 76 0.62 -1.06 -19.49
C THR A 76 1.65 -1.70 -20.42
N HIS A 77 2.50 -0.90 -21.05
CA HIS A 77 3.59 -1.39 -21.89
C HIS A 77 4.61 -2.23 -21.08
N ALA A 78 5.04 -1.72 -19.92
CA ALA A 78 5.95 -2.44 -19.03
C ALA A 78 5.38 -3.77 -18.54
N ARG A 79 4.08 -3.85 -18.23
CA ARG A 79 3.39 -5.11 -17.88
C ARG A 79 3.43 -6.11 -19.03
N SER A 80 3.17 -5.68 -20.26
CA SER A 80 3.23 -6.56 -21.44
C SER A 80 4.64 -7.07 -21.71
N ASN A 81 5.67 -6.21 -21.54
CA ASN A 81 7.06 -6.64 -21.62
C ASN A 81 7.40 -7.62 -20.50
N ALA A 82 6.98 -7.36 -19.27
CA ALA A 82 7.17 -8.30 -18.15
C ALA A 82 6.52 -9.66 -18.44
N PHE A 83 5.31 -9.68 -19.03
CA PHE A 83 4.59 -10.91 -19.35
C PHE A 83 5.36 -11.77 -20.37
N SER A 84 5.93 -11.16 -21.41
CA SER A 84 6.68 -11.87 -22.44
C SER A 84 7.98 -12.51 -21.93
N LEU A 85 8.48 -12.10 -20.76
CA LEU A 85 9.66 -12.68 -20.12
C LEU A 85 9.38 -13.97 -19.35
N GLY A 86 8.12 -14.37 -19.15
CA GLY A 86 7.75 -15.58 -18.40
C GLY A 86 8.45 -16.86 -18.85
N PRO A 87 8.49 -17.17 -20.17
CA PRO A 87 9.24 -18.31 -20.69
C PRO A 87 10.75 -18.27 -20.42
N LYS A 88 11.33 -17.10 -20.13
CA LYS A 88 12.77 -16.93 -19.84
C LYS A 88 13.13 -17.21 -18.37
N CYS A 89 12.17 -17.48 -17.48
CA CYS A 89 12.47 -17.81 -16.08
C CYS A 89 13.31 -19.10 -16.00
N ARG A 90 14.54 -19.01 -15.50
CA ARG A 90 15.53 -20.10 -15.46
C ARG A 90 15.31 -21.07 -14.31
N ASN A 91 14.67 -20.62 -13.24
CA ASN A 91 14.48 -21.42 -12.03
C ASN A 91 13.18 -21.03 -11.29
N LYS A 92 12.85 -21.80 -10.24
CA LYS A 92 11.63 -21.61 -9.44
C LYS A 92 11.60 -20.26 -8.70
N ARG A 93 12.75 -19.75 -8.26
CA ARG A 93 12.84 -18.47 -7.54
C ARG A 93 12.58 -17.29 -8.48
N GLU A 94 13.17 -17.31 -9.66
CA GLU A 94 12.88 -16.33 -10.73
C GLU A 94 11.40 -16.36 -11.11
N ARG A 95 10.83 -17.56 -11.30
CA ARG A 95 9.40 -17.72 -11.62
C ARG A 95 8.49 -17.16 -10.53
N ALA A 96 8.85 -17.36 -9.25
CA ALA A 96 8.11 -16.80 -8.12
C ALA A 96 8.14 -15.26 -8.12
N ALA A 97 9.33 -14.66 -8.20
CA ALA A 97 9.49 -13.20 -8.24
C ALA A 97 8.80 -12.57 -9.47
N TRP A 98 8.94 -13.20 -10.65
CA TRP A 98 8.27 -12.77 -11.87
C TRP A 98 6.75 -12.80 -11.76
N SER A 99 6.18 -13.91 -11.24
CA SER A 99 4.73 -14.04 -11.07
C SER A 99 4.17 -12.99 -10.12
N ASP A 100 4.87 -12.70 -9.03
CA ASP A 100 4.47 -11.63 -8.11
C ASP A 100 4.56 -10.27 -8.78
N CYS A 101 5.61 -10.03 -9.56
CA CYS A 101 5.79 -8.78 -10.27
C CYS A 101 4.67 -8.52 -11.30
N LEU A 102 4.24 -9.53 -12.06
CA LEU A 102 3.11 -9.36 -12.99
C LEU A 102 1.84 -8.90 -12.28
N LYS A 103 1.52 -9.53 -11.15
CA LYS A 103 0.39 -9.15 -10.32
C LYS A 103 0.52 -7.73 -9.77
N LEU A 104 1.72 -7.34 -9.36
CA LEU A 104 1.99 -5.98 -8.89
C LEU A 104 1.83 -4.95 -10.01
N TYR A 105 2.24 -5.26 -11.25
CA TYR A 105 1.96 -4.41 -12.42
C TYR A 105 0.45 -4.28 -12.70
N GLU A 106 -0.31 -5.37 -12.60
CA GLU A 106 -1.77 -5.32 -12.74
C GLU A 106 -2.42 -4.41 -11.68
N LEU A 107 -1.95 -4.49 -10.42
CA LEU A 107 -2.39 -3.59 -9.36
C LEU A 107 -1.95 -2.14 -9.59
N THR A 108 -0.75 -1.91 -10.12
CA THR A 108 -0.27 -0.58 -10.54
C THR A 108 -1.21 0.02 -11.59
N ILE A 109 -1.51 -0.72 -12.65
CA ILE A 109 -2.42 -0.28 -13.72
C ILE A 109 -3.81 -0.01 -13.15
N LEU A 110 -4.34 -0.89 -12.29
CA LEU A 110 -5.63 -0.70 -11.65
C LEU A 110 -5.72 0.63 -10.88
N ARG A 111 -4.68 1.03 -10.16
CA ARG A 111 -4.65 2.30 -9.42
C ARG A 111 -4.44 3.50 -10.32
N LEU A 112 -3.56 3.40 -11.32
CA LEU A 112 -3.35 4.47 -12.30
C LEU A 112 -4.62 4.74 -13.13
N ASN A 113 -5.38 3.72 -13.49
CA ASN A 113 -6.64 3.92 -14.23
C ASN A 113 -7.64 4.77 -13.45
N LYS A 114 -7.72 4.59 -12.12
CA LYS A 114 -8.59 5.41 -11.27
C LYS A 114 -8.19 6.90 -11.26
N THR A 115 -6.90 7.20 -11.44
CA THR A 115 -6.43 8.60 -11.54
C THR A 115 -6.80 9.26 -12.87
N VAL A 116 -7.09 8.45 -13.90
CA VAL A 116 -7.36 8.90 -15.27
C VAL A 116 -8.87 8.93 -15.59
N ASP A 117 -9.66 7.99 -15.07
CA ASP A 117 -11.11 7.82 -15.35
C ASP A 117 -12.03 8.90 -14.73
N SER A 118 -11.49 9.93 -14.08
CA SER A 118 -12.28 10.83 -13.25
C SER A 118 -12.89 11.99 -14.06
N ASN A 119 -14.16 11.83 -14.45
CA ASN A 119 -15.01 12.93 -14.92
C ASN A 119 -15.10 14.04 -13.86
N ALA A 120 -14.53 15.21 -14.18
CA ALA A 120 -14.71 16.54 -13.57
C ALA A 120 -14.45 16.79 -12.07
N ASN A 121 -14.23 15.81 -11.19
CA ASN A 121 -13.85 16.07 -9.78
C ASN A 121 -12.99 14.92 -9.17
N LEU A 122 -11.76 14.75 -9.66
CA LEU A 122 -10.78 13.85 -9.02
C LEU A 122 -10.38 14.41 -7.64
N ASP A 123 -10.68 13.66 -6.58
CA ASP A 123 -10.17 13.99 -5.25
C ASP A 123 -8.64 13.84 -5.22
N LYS A 124 -7.94 14.93 -4.89
CA LYS A 124 -6.48 14.96 -4.94
C LYS A 124 -5.83 14.04 -3.91
N ASP A 125 -6.47 13.80 -2.77
CA ASP A 125 -5.93 12.93 -1.71
C ASP A 125 -6.06 11.45 -2.10
N ASP A 126 -7.19 11.06 -2.71
CA ASP A 126 -7.37 9.74 -3.32
C ASP A 126 -6.35 9.51 -4.44
N ALA A 127 -6.19 10.50 -5.34
CA ALA A 127 -5.19 10.43 -6.41
C ALA A 127 -3.76 10.26 -5.85
N GLN A 128 -3.39 11.04 -4.83
CA GLN A 128 -2.08 10.93 -4.18
C GLN A 128 -1.87 9.54 -3.56
N THR A 129 -2.92 8.97 -2.97
CA THR A 129 -2.88 7.62 -2.37
C THR A 129 -2.69 6.54 -3.44
N TRP A 130 -3.45 6.60 -4.54
CA TRP A 130 -3.36 5.63 -5.63
C TRP A 130 -2.03 5.70 -6.37
N LEU A 131 -1.50 6.90 -6.61
CA LEU A 131 -0.15 7.10 -7.16
C LEU A 131 0.93 6.55 -6.20
N SER A 132 0.77 6.77 -4.89
CA SER A 132 1.69 6.25 -3.88
C SER A 132 1.69 4.72 -3.87
N THR A 133 0.52 4.10 -4.00
CA THR A 133 0.38 2.64 -4.13
C THR A 133 0.99 2.12 -5.43
N ALA A 134 0.74 2.78 -6.56
CA ALA A 134 1.31 2.42 -7.86
C ALA A 134 2.85 2.35 -7.81
N LEU A 135 3.50 3.35 -7.19
CA LEU A 135 4.95 3.34 -6.99
C LEU A 135 5.39 2.22 -6.03
N THR A 136 4.65 2.02 -4.94
CA THR A 136 4.93 0.96 -3.95
C THR A 136 4.90 -0.43 -4.55
N ASN A 137 3.97 -0.70 -5.47
CA ASN A 137 3.85 -1.97 -6.17
C ASN A 137 5.10 -2.27 -7.01
N LEU A 138 5.61 -1.27 -7.75
CA LEU A 138 6.81 -1.43 -8.57
C LEU A 138 8.06 -1.67 -7.72
N GLU A 139 8.18 -0.98 -6.58
CA GLU A 139 9.25 -1.23 -5.61
C GLU A 139 9.16 -2.64 -5.01
N THR A 140 7.95 -3.11 -4.70
CA THR A 140 7.71 -4.47 -4.19
C THR A 140 8.11 -5.52 -5.22
N CYS A 141 7.82 -5.29 -6.50
CA CYS A 141 8.24 -6.19 -7.59
C CYS A 141 9.77 -6.32 -7.59
N ARG A 142 10.49 -5.19 -7.56
CA ARG A 142 11.96 -5.17 -7.54
C ARG A 142 12.52 -5.90 -6.32
N ASN A 143 11.97 -5.64 -5.13
CA ASN A 143 12.42 -6.27 -3.88
C ASN A 143 12.29 -7.81 -3.95
N GLY A 144 11.23 -8.35 -4.56
CA GLY A 144 11.03 -9.80 -4.67
C GLY A 144 12.18 -10.53 -5.39
N PHE A 145 12.76 -9.92 -6.44
CA PHE A 145 13.94 -10.48 -7.12
C PHE A 145 15.20 -10.43 -6.24
N ILE A 146 15.38 -9.34 -5.51
CA ILE A 146 16.55 -9.13 -4.61
C ILE A 146 16.49 -10.10 -3.44
N GLU A 147 15.33 -10.22 -2.78
CA GLU A 147 15.11 -11.09 -1.62
C GLU A 147 15.36 -12.57 -1.93
N LEU A 148 15.01 -13.01 -3.14
CA LEU A 148 15.24 -14.38 -3.59
C LEU A 148 16.64 -14.63 -4.18
N GLY A 149 17.50 -13.61 -4.23
CA GLY A 149 18.85 -13.71 -4.76
C GLY A 149 18.90 -13.98 -6.26
N VAL A 150 17.96 -13.42 -7.03
CA VAL A 150 17.88 -13.55 -8.50
C VAL A 150 17.78 -12.21 -9.25
N PRO A 151 18.52 -11.14 -8.86
CA PRO A 151 18.39 -9.83 -9.47
C PRO A 151 19.08 -9.69 -10.84
N ASP A 152 19.92 -10.63 -11.27
CA ASP A 152 20.91 -10.37 -12.34
C ASP A 152 20.43 -10.70 -13.77
N TYR A 153 19.25 -11.30 -13.94
CA TYR A 153 18.82 -11.78 -15.26
C TYR A 153 17.49 -11.19 -15.74
N LEU A 154 16.37 -11.51 -15.07
CA LEU A 154 15.06 -11.00 -15.48
C LEU A 154 14.86 -9.53 -15.09
N LEU A 155 15.26 -9.14 -13.88
CA LEU A 155 15.03 -7.80 -13.37
C LEU A 155 15.66 -6.68 -14.25
N PRO A 156 16.88 -6.81 -14.80
CA PRO A 156 17.43 -5.83 -15.72
C PRO A 156 16.63 -5.72 -17.03
N MET A 157 16.10 -6.85 -17.54
CA MET A 157 15.23 -6.86 -18.73
C MET A 157 13.87 -6.21 -18.46
N MET A 158 13.46 -6.12 -17.20
CA MET A 158 12.24 -5.45 -16.77
C MET A 158 12.48 -3.96 -16.45
N SER A 159 13.71 -3.46 -16.56
CA SER A 159 14.03 -2.06 -16.28
C SER A 159 13.28 -1.11 -17.21
N ASN A 160 12.68 -0.07 -16.64
CA ASN A 160 11.89 0.92 -17.37
C ASN A 160 11.77 2.21 -16.54
N ASN A 161 11.11 3.23 -17.10
CA ASN A 161 10.96 4.55 -16.49
C ASN A 161 9.62 4.76 -15.76
N VAL A 162 8.79 3.73 -15.58
CA VAL A 162 7.42 3.89 -15.02
C VAL A 162 7.48 4.46 -13.60
N SER A 163 8.38 3.98 -12.73
CA SER A 163 8.53 4.54 -11.38
C SER A 163 8.88 6.04 -11.38
N ARG A 164 9.71 6.49 -12.34
CA ARG A 164 10.09 7.91 -12.49
C ARG A 164 8.92 8.76 -12.98
N LEU A 165 8.13 8.23 -13.91
CA LEU A 165 6.91 8.91 -14.39
C LEU A 165 5.86 9.03 -13.29
N ILE A 166 5.69 8.00 -12.44
CA ILE A 166 4.81 8.06 -11.27
C ILE A 166 5.35 9.06 -10.22
N SER A 167 6.67 9.11 -10.01
CA SER A 167 7.29 10.13 -9.14
C SER A 167 6.99 11.55 -9.63
N ASN A 168 7.01 11.78 -10.95
CA ASN A 168 6.61 13.06 -11.52
C ASN A 168 5.15 13.40 -11.24
N THR A 169 4.22 12.45 -11.44
CA THR A 169 2.80 12.70 -11.17
C THR A 169 2.52 12.92 -9.69
N LEU A 170 3.22 12.23 -8.79
CA LEU A 170 3.17 12.48 -7.35
C LEU A 170 3.59 13.92 -7.00
N ALA A 171 4.65 14.42 -7.63
CA ALA A 171 5.15 15.77 -7.41
C ALA A 171 4.26 16.86 -8.01
N LEU A 172 3.56 16.57 -9.12
CA LEU A 172 2.62 17.48 -9.76
C LEU A 172 1.27 17.54 -9.04
N ASN A 173 0.75 16.40 -8.57
CA ASN A 173 -0.55 16.36 -7.91
C ASN A 173 -0.54 17.13 -6.57
N LYS A 174 0.61 17.09 -5.86
CA LYS A 174 0.89 17.74 -4.56
C LYS A 174 -0.36 18.30 -3.90
N ALA A 175 -1.12 17.42 -3.26
CA ALA A 175 -2.27 17.81 -2.48
C ALA A 175 -1.78 18.46 -1.17
N PRO A 176 -1.96 19.77 -0.93
CA PRO A 176 -1.95 20.27 0.43
C PRO A 176 -3.13 19.60 1.15
N TYR A 177 -2.89 19.03 2.33
CA TYR A 177 -3.97 18.48 3.15
C TYR A 177 -5.05 19.54 3.35
N LYS A 178 -6.26 19.27 2.87
CA LYS A 178 -7.45 20.05 3.17
C LYS A 178 -8.34 19.18 4.03
N GLU A 179 -8.84 19.70 5.15
CA GLU A 179 -9.91 19.02 5.87
C GLU A 179 -11.07 18.80 4.89
N PRO A 180 -11.49 17.55 4.65
CA PRO A 180 -12.50 17.30 3.66
C PRO A 180 -13.86 17.83 4.15
N THR A 181 -14.47 18.71 3.35
CA THR A 181 -15.81 19.25 3.57
C THR A 181 -16.84 18.35 2.89
N TYR A 182 -17.63 17.62 3.68
CA TYR A 182 -18.71 16.78 3.14
C TYR A 182 -20.08 17.42 3.43
N LYS A 183 -20.94 17.50 2.41
CA LYS A 183 -22.39 17.56 2.62
C LYS A 183 -22.81 16.22 3.25
N ASP A 184 -23.49 16.27 4.39
CA ASP A 184 -24.01 15.11 5.15
C ASP A 184 -22.96 14.15 5.77
N GLY A 185 -21.66 14.40 5.63
CA GLY A 185 -20.63 13.76 6.45
C GLY A 185 -20.19 12.33 6.07
N PHE A 186 -20.48 11.83 4.85
CA PHE A 186 -20.11 10.46 4.42
C PHE A 186 -19.74 10.35 2.92
N PRO A 187 -18.71 9.56 2.53
CA PRO A 187 -18.43 9.14 1.17
C PRO A 187 -19.55 8.27 0.59
N THR A 188 -19.83 8.42 -0.71
CA THR A 188 -20.93 7.74 -1.42
C THR A 188 -20.85 6.20 -1.43
N TRP A 189 -19.65 5.64 -1.23
CA TRP A 189 -19.44 4.18 -1.17
C TRP A 189 -19.68 3.60 0.23
N VAL A 190 -19.82 4.44 1.26
CA VAL A 190 -20.09 4.03 2.64
C VAL A 190 -21.57 4.21 2.95
N LYS A 191 -22.35 3.12 2.94
CA LYS A 191 -23.79 3.20 3.25
C LYS A 191 -24.01 3.22 4.78
N PRO A 192 -24.99 3.98 5.30
CA PRO A 192 -25.31 4.04 6.74
C PRO A 192 -25.57 2.69 7.43
N GLY A 193 -25.89 1.64 6.67
CA GLY A 193 -26.18 0.29 7.17
C GLY A 193 -24.98 -0.46 7.77
N ASP A 194 -23.75 -0.06 7.46
CA ASP A 194 -22.54 -0.70 7.99
C ASP A 194 -22.39 -0.49 9.52
N ARG A 195 -22.97 0.61 10.06
CA ARG A 195 -23.00 0.94 11.50
C ARG A 195 -23.65 -0.16 12.36
N LYS A 196 -24.71 -0.81 11.87
CA LYS A 196 -25.48 -1.80 12.64
C LYS A 196 -24.82 -3.19 12.64
N LEU A 197 -23.89 -3.45 11.71
CA LEU A 197 -23.22 -4.75 11.53
C LEU A 197 -22.21 -5.05 12.64
N LEU A 198 -21.61 -4.03 13.24
CA LEU A 198 -20.65 -4.20 14.34
C LEU A 198 -21.29 -4.23 15.74
N GLN A 199 -22.60 -3.96 15.85
CA GLN A 199 -23.31 -3.95 17.13
C GLN A 199 -24.22 -5.18 17.29
N SER A 200 -24.49 -5.94 16.22
CA SER A 200 -25.29 -7.17 16.26
C SER A 200 -24.42 -8.43 16.46
N SER A 201 -25.05 -9.54 16.89
CA SER A 201 -24.40 -10.86 16.92
C SER A 201 -23.89 -11.25 15.52
N PRO A 202 -22.67 -11.80 15.38
CA PRO A 202 -22.06 -12.14 14.08
C PRO A 202 -22.93 -13.05 13.20
N SER A 203 -23.69 -13.95 13.82
CA SER A 203 -24.56 -14.92 13.15
C SER A 203 -25.79 -14.29 12.48
N SER A 204 -26.36 -13.23 13.07
CA SER A 204 -27.64 -12.65 12.63
C SER A 204 -27.58 -11.87 11.30
N ARG A 205 -26.38 -11.60 10.76
CA ARG A 205 -26.18 -10.81 9.53
C ARG A 205 -25.07 -11.33 8.61
N ALA A 206 -24.63 -12.56 8.81
CA ALA A 206 -23.66 -13.19 7.91
C ALA A 206 -24.31 -13.51 6.56
N ASN A 207 -23.64 -13.16 5.45
CA ASN A 207 -24.02 -13.65 4.13
C ASN A 207 -23.64 -15.13 3.97
N ILE A 208 -22.47 -15.50 4.54
CA ILE A 208 -21.96 -16.86 4.58
C ILE A 208 -21.35 -17.14 5.95
N VAL A 209 -21.55 -18.35 6.44
CA VAL A 209 -20.91 -18.90 7.64
C VAL A 209 -19.89 -19.97 7.26
N VAL A 210 -18.70 -19.91 7.84
CA VAL A 210 -17.64 -20.91 7.73
C VAL A 210 -17.48 -21.62 9.06
N ALA A 211 -17.58 -22.96 9.06
CA ALA A 211 -17.44 -23.77 10.27
C ALA A 211 -16.85 -25.15 9.96
N GLN A 212 -15.75 -25.52 10.62
CA GLN A 212 -15.08 -26.80 10.38
C GLN A 212 -15.91 -28.01 10.82
N ASP A 213 -16.81 -27.82 11.79
CA ASP A 213 -17.74 -28.82 12.32
C ASP A 213 -18.93 -29.13 11.38
N GLY A 214 -19.05 -28.41 10.26
CA GLY A 214 -20.14 -28.58 9.30
C GLY A 214 -21.42 -27.81 9.64
N SER A 215 -21.44 -27.02 10.72
CA SER A 215 -22.60 -26.20 11.12
C SER A 215 -22.75 -24.88 10.33
N GLY A 216 -21.92 -24.66 9.31
CA GLY A 216 -21.92 -23.48 8.44
C GLY A 216 -22.12 -23.84 6.98
N ASN A 217 -22.13 -22.85 6.09
CA ASN A 217 -22.27 -23.05 4.64
C ASN A 217 -21.03 -23.71 4.02
N TYR A 218 -19.84 -23.39 4.53
CA TYR A 218 -18.56 -23.92 4.05
C TYR A 218 -17.69 -24.39 5.22
N ARG A 219 -16.80 -25.35 4.96
CA ARG A 219 -15.81 -25.82 5.94
C ARG A 219 -14.49 -25.05 5.87
N THR A 220 -14.19 -24.46 4.71
CA THR A 220 -12.96 -23.73 4.45
C THR A 220 -13.24 -22.27 4.16
N ILE A 221 -12.26 -21.41 4.43
CA ILE A 221 -12.37 -19.98 4.15
C ILE A 221 -12.21 -19.73 2.64
N LYS A 222 -11.37 -20.51 1.96
CA LYS A 222 -11.21 -20.43 0.50
C LYS A 222 -12.52 -20.64 -0.24
N ASP A 223 -13.30 -21.66 0.13
CA ASP A 223 -14.58 -21.93 -0.52
C ASP A 223 -15.57 -20.77 -0.32
N ALA A 224 -15.60 -20.18 0.87
CA ALA A 224 -16.42 -19.01 1.16
C ALA A 224 -15.99 -17.78 0.34
N ILE A 225 -14.69 -17.59 0.12
CA ILE A 225 -14.17 -16.53 -0.75
C ILE A 225 -14.52 -16.79 -2.22
N SER A 226 -14.41 -18.04 -2.68
CA SER A 226 -14.85 -18.42 -4.03
C SER A 226 -16.35 -18.21 -4.22
N ALA A 227 -17.17 -18.46 -3.20
CA ALA A 227 -18.60 -18.16 -3.23
C ALA A 227 -18.85 -16.64 -3.26
N ALA A 228 -18.16 -15.87 -2.42
CA ALA A 228 -18.25 -14.41 -2.39
C ALA A 228 -17.87 -13.76 -3.74
N SER A 229 -16.96 -14.37 -4.52
CA SER A 229 -16.62 -13.89 -5.87
C SER A 229 -17.75 -14.00 -6.89
N LYS A 230 -18.76 -14.84 -6.62
CA LYS A 230 -19.92 -15.05 -7.49
C LYS A 230 -21.13 -14.22 -7.05
N ARG A 231 -21.00 -13.40 -5.99
CA ARG A 231 -22.11 -12.61 -5.46
C ARG A 231 -22.57 -11.54 -6.45
N SER A 232 -23.85 -11.22 -6.40
CA SER A 232 -24.43 -10.06 -7.08
C SER A 232 -24.36 -8.83 -6.19
N GLY A 233 -24.10 -7.66 -6.79
CA GLY A 233 -24.08 -6.36 -6.11
C GLY A 233 -22.73 -6.01 -5.46
N SER A 234 -22.65 -4.76 -4.98
CA SER A 234 -21.41 -4.13 -4.49
C SER A 234 -21.42 -3.81 -2.99
N GLY A 235 -22.50 -4.17 -2.28
CA GLY A 235 -22.65 -3.91 -0.84
C GLY A 235 -21.64 -4.67 0.03
N ARG A 236 -21.65 -4.40 1.34
CA ARG A 236 -20.89 -5.16 2.33
C ARG A 236 -21.27 -6.65 2.28
N TYR A 237 -20.27 -7.53 2.24
CA TYR A 237 -20.49 -8.97 2.25
C TYR A 237 -19.73 -9.62 3.42
N VAL A 238 -20.52 -10.15 4.34
CA VAL A 238 -20.08 -10.63 5.65
C VAL A 238 -19.84 -12.13 5.60
N ILE A 239 -18.59 -12.52 5.84
CA ILE A 239 -18.16 -13.90 6.04
C ILE A 239 -17.91 -14.08 7.54
N TYR A 240 -18.78 -14.83 8.20
CA TYR A 240 -18.61 -15.19 9.61
C TYR A 240 -17.85 -16.51 9.70
N VAL A 241 -16.72 -16.52 10.38
CA VAL A 241 -15.83 -17.66 10.55
C VAL A 241 -15.88 -18.09 12.01
N LYS A 242 -16.51 -19.24 12.27
CA LYS A 242 -16.64 -19.77 13.64
C LYS A 242 -15.27 -20.11 14.26
N ALA A 243 -15.27 -20.34 15.57
CA ALA A 243 -14.10 -20.77 16.31
C ALA A 243 -13.47 -22.02 15.69
N GLY A 244 -12.14 -22.04 15.62
CA GLY A 244 -11.39 -23.09 14.95
C GLY A 244 -10.03 -22.61 14.47
N THR A 245 -9.19 -23.57 14.08
CA THR A 245 -7.88 -23.29 13.46
C THR A 245 -7.92 -23.71 12.00
N TYR A 246 -7.98 -22.71 11.12
CA TYR A 246 -8.07 -22.83 9.68
C TYR A 246 -6.67 -22.78 9.06
N ARG A 247 -6.15 -23.94 8.64
CA ARG A 247 -4.81 -24.09 8.05
C ARG A 247 -4.85 -23.81 6.55
N GLU A 248 -4.94 -22.54 6.18
CA GLU A 248 -5.12 -22.11 4.80
C GLU A 248 -4.37 -20.80 4.52
N ASN A 249 -3.75 -20.68 3.33
CA ASN A 249 -3.36 -19.37 2.78
C ASN A 249 -4.53 -18.78 1.98
N VAL A 250 -5.03 -17.61 2.37
CA VAL A 250 -6.23 -16.98 1.78
C VAL A 250 -5.88 -15.68 1.08
N GLU A 251 -6.47 -15.44 -0.09
CA GLU A 251 -6.37 -14.18 -0.80
C GLU A 251 -7.74 -13.59 -1.10
N ILE A 252 -7.96 -12.33 -0.67
CA ILE A 252 -9.10 -11.50 -1.02
C ILE A 252 -8.65 -10.53 -2.11
N GLY A 253 -8.74 -10.98 -3.37
CA GLY A 253 -8.23 -10.25 -4.54
C GLY A 253 -8.93 -8.91 -4.79
N SER A 254 -8.33 -8.07 -5.64
CA SER A 254 -8.77 -6.69 -5.91
C SER A 254 -10.22 -6.54 -6.41
N LYS A 255 -10.78 -7.59 -7.04
CA LYS A 255 -12.18 -7.62 -7.50
C LYS A 255 -13.19 -7.85 -6.36
N LEU A 256 -12.75 -8.36 -5.21
CA LEU A 256 -13.57 -8.66 -4.04
C LEU A 256 -13.63 -7.47 -3.06
N LYS A 257 -14.32 -6.40 -3.46
CA LYS A 257 -14.49 -5.19 -2.64
C LYS A 257 -15.46 -5.41 -1.47
N ASN A 258 -15.38 -4.61 -0.41
CA ASN A 258 -16.35 -4.59 0.70
C ASN A 258 -16.58 -5.96 1.38
N ILE A 259 -15.57 -6.83 1.40
CA ILE A 259 -15.61 -8.06 2.19
C ILE A 259 -15.39 -7.71 3.67
N MET A 260 -16.19 -8.32 4.54
CA MET A 260 -15.99 -8.26 5.98
C MET A 260 -15.87 -9.67 6.54
N MET A 261 -14.78 -9.93 7.25
CA MET A 261 -14.52 -11.20 7.90
C MET A 261 -14.65 -11.02 9.42
N MET A 262 -15.56 -11.78 10.04
CA MET A 262 -15.75 -11.78 11.49
C MET A 262 -15.42 -13.14 12.07
N GLY A 263 -14.63 -13.19 13.13
CA GLY A 263 -14.42 -14.39 13.94
C GLY A 263 -15.26 -14.43 15.21
N ASP A 264 -15.11 -15.50 16.00
CA ASP A 264 -15.69 -15.66 17.33
C ASP A 264 -14.87 -14.99 18.46
N GLY A 265 -13.72 -14.41 18.12
CA GLY A 265 -12.80 -13.75 19.05
C GLY A 265 -11.34 -13.96 18.69
N MET A 266 -10.49 -13.00 19.05
CA MET A 266 -9.04 -13.17 19.04
C MET A 266 -8.66 -14.44 19.83
N GLY A 267 -7.80 -15.27 19.25
CA GLY A 267 -7.39 -16.55 19.83
C GLY A 267 -8.43 -17.68 19.74
N LYS A 268 -9.67 -17.42 19.32
CA LYS A 268 -10.72 -18.44 19.11
C LYS A 268 -10.85 -18.83 17.64
N THR A 269 -10.89 -17.84 16.75
CA THR A 269 -10.85 -18.05 15.30
C THR A 269 -9.46 -17.70 14.79
N ILE A 270 -8.74 -18.70 14.27
CA ILE A 270 -7.34 -18.56 13.86
C ILE A 270 -7.20 -19.00 12.41
N ILE A 271 -6.67 -18.12 11.55
CA ILE A 271 -6.23 -18.47 10.19
C ILE A 271 -4.71 -18.59 10.22
N THR A 272 -4.17 -19.74 9.83
CA THR A 272 -2.74 -20.03 9.96
C THR A 272 -2.09 -20.63 8.72
N GLY A 273 -0.86 -20.19 8.45
CA GLY A 273 0.03 -20.69 7.41
C GLY A 273 1.48 -20.70 7.88
N SER A 274 2.40 -21.06 6.98
CA SER A 274 3.83 -21.18 7.30
C SER A 274 4.76 -20.89 6.12
N LYS A 275 4.28 -20.16 5.09
CA LYS A 275 5.13 -19.74 3.98
C LYS A 275 6.15 -18.71 4.46
N SER A 276 7.35 -18.74 3.88
CA SER A 276 8.45 -17.84 4.22
C SER A 276 9.45 -17.70 3.07
N VAL A 277 10.33 -16.70 3.18
CA VAL A 277 11.47 -16.53 2.28
C VAL A 277 12.45 -17.69 2.40
N GLY A 278 12.74 -18.17 3.61
CA GLY A 278 13.54 -19.38 3.81
C GLY A 278 12.96 -20.62 3.11
N GLY A 279 11.62 -20.67 2.95
CA GLY A 279 10.91 -21.71 2.20
C GLY A 279 10.75 -21.44 0.70
N GLY A 280 11.38 -20.39 0.15
CA GLY A 280 11.37 -20.07 -1.28
C GLY A 280 10.18 -19.23 -1.78
N SER A 281 9.34 -18.70 -0.89
CA SER A 281 8.34 -17.68 -1.25
C SER A 281 9.00 -16.30 -1.27
N THR A 282 8.49 -15.33 -2.04
CA THR A 282 8.84 -13.92 -1.78
C THR A 282 8.22 -13.48 -0.45
N THR A 283 8.68 -12.36 0.13
CA THR A 283 8.01 -11.78 1.30
C THR A 283 6.54 -11.45 0.99
N PHE A 284 6.28 -10.90 -0.20
CA PHE A 284 4.92 -10.55 -0.67
C PHE A 284 3.96 -11.76 -0.71
N ASN A 285 4.44 -12.92 -1.18
CA ASN A 285 3.62 -14.13 -1.33
C ASN A 285 3.72 -15.09 -0.13
N SER A 286 4.49 -14.73 0.90
CA SER A 286 4.56 -15.47 2.16
C SER A 286 3.33 -15.29 3.06
N ALA A 287 2.48 -14.30 2.75
CA ALA A 287 1.31 -13.96 3.55
C ALA A 287 0.37 -15.16 3.79
N THR A 288 0.01 -15.38 5.05
CA THR A 288 -1.07 -16.33 5.39
C THR A 288 -2.40 -15.79 4.89
N VAL A 289 -2.70 -14.52 5.13
CA VAL A 289 -3.85 -13.84 4.51
C VAL A 289 -3.40 -12.59 3.76
N ALA A 290 -3.88 -12.43 2.53
CA ALA A 290 -3.66 -11.25 1.71
C ALA A 290 -4.99 -10.56 1.40
N ALA A 291 -5.17 -9.32 1.84
CA ALA A 291 -6.36 -8.51 1.56
C ALA A 291 -6.02 -7.35 0.60
N VAL A 292 -6.64 -7.34 -0.59
CA VAL A 292 -6.37 -6.35 -1.64
C VAL A 292 -7.65 -5.65 -2.12
N GLY A 293 -8.81 -6.32 -2.07
CA GLY A 293 -10.10 -5.70 -2.43
C GLY A 293 -10.48 -4.55 -1.50
N ASP A 294 -10.73 -3.37 -2.08
CA ASP A 294 -11.02 -2.12 -1.35
C ASP A 294 -12.14 -2.29 -0.31
N GLY A 295 -11.98 -1.61 0.83
CA GLY A 295 -12.94 -1.62 1.92
C GLY A 295 -12.94 -2.89 2.75
N PHE A 296 -11.87 -3.70 2.75
CA PHE A 296 -11.80 -4.91 3.57
C PHE A 296 -11.92 -4.60 5.07
N ILE A 297 -12.74 -5.38 5.79
CA ILE A 297 -12.85 -5.29 7.25
C ILE A 297 -12.57 -6.67 7.85
N ALA A 298 -11.72 -6.75 8.87
CA ALA A 298 -11.59 -7.93 9.72
C ALA A 298 -11.87 -7.59 11.18
N ARG A 299 -12.51 -8.51 11.89
CA ARG A 299 -12.83 -8.35 13.29
C ARG A 299 -12.80 -9.67 14.06
N ASP A 300 -12.37 -9.60 15.32
CA ASP A 300 -12.45 -10.70 16.28
C ASP A 300 -11.77 -11.99 15.76
N ILE A 301 -10.60 -11.85 15.11
CA ILE A 301 -9.91 -12.95 14.43
C ILE A 301 -8.39 -12.86 14.56
N THR A 302 -7.71 -14.01 14.57
CA THR A 302 -6.24 -14.11 14.58
C THR A 302 -5.71 -14.52 13.21
N PHE A 303 -4.72 -13.79 12.71
CA PHE A 303 -3.90 -14.14 11.54
C PHE A 303 -2.51 -14.57 12.00
N ARG A 304 -2.06 -15.79 11.65
CA ARG A 304 -0.82 -16.36 12.17
C ARG A 304 0.07 -16.97 11.10
N ASN A 305 1.35 -16.60 11.09
CA ASN A 305 2.39 -17.32 10.38
C ASN A 305 3.28 -18.11 11.35
N THR A 306 3.39 -19.42 11.13
CA THR A 306 4.09 -20.37 12.00
C THR A 306 5.46 -20.80 11.47
N ALA A 307 6.00 -20.14 10.44
CA ALA A 307 7.32 -20.48 9.90
C ALA A 307 8.44 -20.40 10.95
N GLY A 308 8.33 -19.50 11.93
CA GLY A 308 9.28 -19.38 13.02
C GLY A 308 10.50 -18.49 12.70
N PRO A 309 11.32 -18.18 13.73
CA PRO A 309 12.33 -17.12 13.64
C PRO A 309 13.53 -17.47 12.74
N ARG A 310 13.76 -18.75 12.46
CA ARG A 310 14.88 -19.23 11.62
C ARG A 310 14.57 -19.23 10.13
N ASN A 311 13.32 -18.96 9.74
CA ASN A 311 12.85 -19.05 8.37
C ASN A 311 12.81 -17.69 7.64
N HIS A 312 13.46 -16.68 8.22
CA HIS A 312 13.49 -15.30 7.71
C HIS A 312 12.07 -14.70 7.59
N GLN A 313 11.81 -13.85 6.59
CA GLN A 313 10.54 -13.15 6.41
C GLN A 313 9.37 -14.12 6.24
N ALA A 314 8.31 -13.93 7.03
CA ALA A 314 7.14 -14.81 7.01
C ALA A 314 5.88 -14.05 7.46
N VAL A 315 5.10 -13.57 6.48
CA VAL A 315 3.99 -12.65 6.72
C VAL A 315 2.74 -13.38 7.24
N ALA A 316 2.14 -12.87 8.32
CA ALA A 316 0.85 -13.34 8.82
C ALA A 316 -0.30 -12.69 8.05
N LEU A 317 -0.30 -11.36 7.95
CA LEU A 317 -1.26 -10.61 7.13
C LEU A 317 -0.52 -9.61 6.23
N ARG A 318 -0.90 -9.58 4.95
CA ARG A 318 -0.61 -8.47 4.04
C ARG A 318 -1.89 -7.73 3.69
N SER A 319 -1.93 -6.42 3.93
CA SER A 319 -3.02 -5.55 3.45
C SER A 319 -2.52 -4.56 2.40
N GLY A 320 -3.15 -4.58 1.24
CA GLY A 320 -3.09 -3.55 0.19
C GLY A 320 -4.50 -3.09 -0.22
N SER A 321 -5.46 -3.22 0.70
CA SER A 321 -6.84 -2.76 0.55
C SER A 321 -6.93 -1.31 1.01
N ASP A 322 -7.38 -0.43 0.13
CA ASP A 322 -7.71 0.93 0.54
C ASP A 322 -8.91 0.93 1.48
N LEU A 323 -8.89 1.86 2.43
CA LEU A 323 -9.96 2.07 3.41
C LEU A 323 -10.27 0.78 4.21
N SER A 324 -9.21 0.03 4.56
CA SER A 324 -9.33 -1.22 5.31
C SER A 324 -9.31 -1.01 6.82
N VAL A 325 -10.07 -1.85 7.54
CA VAL A 325 -10.15 -1.81 9.00
C VAL A 325 -9.89 -3.17 9.62
N PHE A 326 -9.10 -3.19 10.68
CA PHE A 326 -8.85 -4.35 11.53
C PHE A 326 -9.21 -3.97 12.96
N TYR A 327 -10.21 -4.64 13.54
CA TYR A 327 -10.73 -4.31 14.86
C TYR A 327 -10.75 -5.54 15.77
N ARG A 328 -9.98 -5.50 16.87
CA ARG A 328 -9.78 -6.66 17.74
C ARG A 328 -9.31 -7.88 16.95
N CYS A 329 -8.23 -7.67 16.20
CA CYS A 329 -7.54 -8.72 15.49
C CYS A 329 -6.18 -8.99 16.14
N SER A 330 -5.71 -10.23 16.06
CA SER A 330 -4.35 -10.57 16.44
C SER A 330 -3.50 -10.91 15.20
N PHE A 331 -2.27 -10.42 15.17
CA PHE A 331 -1.28 -10.69 14.14
C PHE A 331 -0.07 -11.35 14.77
N GLU A 332 0.16 -12.62 14.43
CA GLU A 332 1.12 -13.45 15.12
C GLU A 332 2.19 -14.01 14.17
N GLY A 333 3.44 -13.62 14.40
CA GLY A 333 4.58 -14.13 13.63
C GLY A 333 5.90 -13.88 14.35
N TYR A 334 6.97 -13.78 13.55
CA TYR A 334 8.31 -13.41 13.97
C TYR A 334 8.79 -12.24 13.10
N GLN A 335 9.64 -12.50 12.11
CA GLN A 335 10.10 -11.50 11.17
C GLN A 335 8.98 -11.18 10.15
N ASP A 336 8.75 -9.90 9.88
CA ASP A 336 7.81 -9.40 8.87
C ASP A 336 6.34 -9.82 9.11
N THR A 337 5.89 -9.80 10.36
CA THR A 337 4.55 -10.33 10.73
C THR A 337 3.39 -9.61 10.03
N LEU A 338 3.33 -8.28 10.09
CA LEU A 338 2.25 -7.47 9.55
C LEU A 338 2.77 -6.58 8.43
N TYR A 339 2.39 -6.91 7.20
CA TYR A 339 2.77 -6.16 6.01
C TYR A 339 1.68 -5.15 5.64
N VAL A 340 1.82 -3.93 6.15
CA VAL A 340 1.01 -2.76 5.77
C VAL A 340 1.46 -2.24 4.40
N HIS A 341 1.21 -3.05 3.37
CA HIS A 341 1.81 -2.92 2.04
C HIS A 341 1.58 -1.55 1.41
N SER A 342 0.32 -1.14 1.21
CA SER A 342 -0.05 0.10 0.51
C SER A 342 -1.45 0.62 0.91
N GLU A 343 -1.88 1.74 0.35
CA GLU A 343 -3.21 2.37 0.59
C GLU A 343 -3.47 2.84 2.03
N ARG A 344 -4.71 3.25 2.35
CA ARG A 344 -5.11 3.72 3.70
C ARG A 344 -5.62 2.57 4.56
N GLN A 345 -5.14 2.47 5.80
CA GLN A 345 -5.45 1.35 6.69
C GLN A 345 -5.61 1.82 8.15
N PHE A 346 -6.58 1.25 8.85
CA PHE A 346 -6.82 1.53 10.27
C PHE A 346 -6.84 0.25 11.11
N TYR A 347 -6.07 0.24 12.20
CA TYR A 347 -5.99 -0.88 13.14
C TYR A 347 -6.42 -0.37 14.52
N ARG A 348 -7.38 -1.05 15.15
CA ARG A 348 -7.96 -0.65 16.43
C ARG A 348 -8.00 -1.83 17.39
N GLU A 349 -7.47 -1.63 18.60
CA GLU A 349 -7.54 -2.65 19.67
C GLU A 349 -6.99 -4.01 19.22
N CYS A 350 -5.94 -3.99 18.40
CA CYS A 350 -5.29 -5.19 17.88
C CYS A 350 -4.09 -5.58 18.73
N ASP A 351 -3.77 -6.87 18.72
CA ASP A 351 -2.53 -7.41 19.28
C ASP A 351 -1.56 -7.78 18.16
N ILE A 352 -0.34 -7.24 18.17
CA ILE A 352 0.66 -7.46 17.12
C ILE A 352 1.93 -8.05 17.75
N TYR A 353 2.33 -9.24 17.31
CA TYR A 353 3.48 -9.96 17.84
C TYR A 353 4.56 -10.17 16.78
N GLY A 354 5.82 -9.87 17.10
CA GLY A 354 6.91 -10.22 16.18
C GLY A 354 8.30 -9.84 16.70
N THR A 355 9.30 -9.94 15.82
CA THR A 355 10.72 -9.74 16.17
C THR A 355 11.38 -8.65 15.36
N VAL A 356 11.73 -8.96 14.11
CA VAL A 356 12.44 -8.07 13.18
C VAL A 356 11.42 -7.52 12.20
N ASP A 357 11.38 -6.20 12.07
CA ASP A 357 10.59 -5.45 11.08
C ASP A 357 9.12 -5.88 11.06
N PHE A 358 8.56 -6.21 12.23
CA PHE A 358 7.32 -6.97 12.28
C PHE A 358 6.07 -6.14 11.97
N ILE A 359 6.21 -4.82 11.86
CA ILE A 359 5.25 -3.91 11.22
C ILE A 359 5.99 -3.15 10.11
N PHE A 360 5.75 -3.50 8.85
CA PHE A 360 6.51 -2.95 7.72
C PHE A 360 5.64 -2.68 6.51
N GLY A 361 6.16 -1.89 5.58
CA GLY A 361 5.47 -1.53 4.34
C GLY A 361 5.37 -0.04 4.10
N ASN A 362 4.50 0.35 3.16
CA ASN A 362 4.37 1.73 2.70
C ASN A 362 2.90 2.17 2.57
N ALA A 363 2.01 1.63 3.40
CA ALA A 363 0.67 2.17 3.57
C ALA A 363 0.70 3.55 4.25
N ALA A 364 -0.41 4.29 4.13
CA ALA A 364 -0.80 5.28 5.12
C ALA A 364 -1.60 4.53 6.21
N CYS A 365 -0.98 4.21 7.35
CA CYS A 365 -1.64 3.44 8.39
C CYS A 365 -1.57 4.09 9.77
N VAL A 366 -2.68 3.97 10.51
CA VAL A 366 -2.76 4.36 11.92
C VAL A 366 -3.17 3.14 12.75
N MET A 367 -2.37 2.85 13.77
CA MET A 367 -2.65 1.82 14.77
C MET A 367 -3.00 2.51 16.07
N GLN A 368 -4.27 2.41 16.47
CA GLN A 368 -4.81 3.12 17.62
C GLN A 368 -5.24 2.13 18.72
N ASN A 369 -4.83 2.39 19.96
CA ASN A 369 -5.16 1.54 21.11
C ASN A 369 -4.73 0.08 20.92
N CYS A 370 -3.63 -0.17 20.22
CA CYS A 370 -3.13 -1.51 19.97
C CYS A 370 -2.11 -1.93 21.04
N ASN A 371 -1.98 -3.24 21.24
CA ASN A 371 -0.87 -3.82 21.99
C ASN A 371 0.17 -4.40 21.02
N ILE A 372 1.41 -3.97 21.17
CA ILE A 372 2.53 -4.32 20.32
C ILE A 372 3.54 -5.07 21.17
N TYR A 373 3.75 -6.34 20.85
CA TYR A 373 4.51 -7.29 21.65
C TYR A 373 5.77 -7.75 20.90
N ALA A 374 6.93 -7.26 21.36
CA ALA A 374 8.21 -7.74 20.86
C ALA A 374 8.49 -9.13 21.44
N ARG A 375 8.79 -10.10 20.58
CA ARG A 375 9.11 -11.48 20.93
C ARG A 375 10.61 -11.72 21.04
N LYS A 376 11.01 -12.88 21.55
CA LYS A 376 12.42 -13.30 21.57
C LYS A 376 12.96 -13.50 20.13
N PRO A 377 13.91 -12.67 19.64
CA PRO A 377 14.51 -12.85 18.33
C PRO A 377 15.63 -13.90 18.36
N PRO A 378 15.99 -14.47 17.20
CA PRO A 378 17.18 -15.33 17.10
C PRO A 378 18.49 -14.53 17.25
N ASN A 379 18.51 -13.27 16.78
CA ASN A 379 19.73 -12.46 16.65
C ASN A 379 19.87 -11.37 17.72
N ARG A 380 19.19 -11.51 18.87
CA ARG A 380 19.19 -10.55 20.00
C ARG A 380 18.85 -9.09 19.62
N THR A 381 18.21 -8.88 18.48
CA THR A 381 17.75 -7.56 18.01
C THR A 381 16.32 -7.66 17.51
N ASN A 382 15.49 -6.71 17.94
CA ASN A 382 14.13 -6.51 17.47
C ASN A 382 13.99 -5.10 16.89
N THR A 383 13.14 -4.97 15.87
CA THR A 383 12.73 -3.70 15.28
C THR A 383 11.21 -3.73 15.13
N VAL A 384 10.53 -2.79 15.79
CA VAL A 384 9.06 -2.73 15.74
C VAL A 384 8.58 -2.36 14.35
N THR A 385 9.16 -1.30 13.75
CA THR A 385 8.78 -0.87 12.41
C THR A 385 9.92 -0.89 11.39
N ALA A 386 9.55 -1.12 10.12
CA ALA A 386 10.42 -0.88 8.96
C ALA A 386 9.61 -0.20 7.84
N GLN A 387 9.50 1.12 7.90
CA GLN A 387 8.66 1.87 6.97
C GLN A 387 9.38 2.12 5.64
N GLY A 388 8.69 1.83 4.53
CA GLY A 388 9.26 1.70 3.19
C GLY A 388 8.94 2.82 2.21
N ARG A 389 8.81 4.08 2.66
CA ARG A 389 8.56 5.22 1.76
C ARG A 389 9.79 5.56 0.91
N THR A 390 9.62 5.53 -0.42
CA THR A 390 10.71 5.73 -1.40
C THR A 390 10.71 7.10 -2.05
N ASP A 391 9.59 7.82 -2.04
CA ASP A 391 9.46 9.16 -2.62
C ASP A 391 8.89 10.13 -1.59
N PRO A 392 9.44 11.36 -1.45
CA PRO A 392 9.01 12.32 -0.44
C PRO A 392 7.57 12.81 -0.64
N ASN A 393 7.05 12.73 -1.87
CA ASN A 393 5.70 13.14 -2.23
C ASN A 393 4.67 12.04 -1.93
N GLN A 394 5.07 10.82 -1.57
CA GLN A 394 4.10 9.81 -1.10
C GLN A 394 3.47 10.25 0.23
N ASN A 395 2.15 10.09 0.33
CA ASN A 395 1.36 10.44 1.50
C ASN A 395 1.33 9.32 2.57
N THR A 396 2.34 8.45 2.58
CA THR A 396 2.37 7.19 3.34
C THR A 396 3.20 7.28 4.62
N GLY A 397 3.01 6.35 5.56
CA GLY A 397 3.68 6.35 6.86
C GLY A 397 3.00 5.42 7.86
N ILE A 398 3.73 5.04 8.90
CA ILE A 398 3.23 4.20 9.99
C ILE A 398 3.07 5.06 11.24
N ILE A 399 1.84 5.21 11.72
CA ILE A 399 1.53 5.96 12.94
C ILE A 399 1.06 5.02 14.04
N ILE A 400 1.75 5.02 15.17
CA ILE A 400 1.38 4.30 16.39
C ILE A 400 0.83 5.31 17.39
N HIS A 401 -0.47 5.25 17.67
CA HIS A 401 -1.20 6.25 18.44
C HIS A 401 -1.89 5.62 19.65
N ASN A 402 -1.68 6.18 20.83
CA ASN A 402 -2.35 5.74 22.06
C ASN A 402 -2.26 4.22 22.31
N SER A 403 -1.10 3.63 22.00
CA SER A 403 -0.88 2.18 22.01
C SER A 403 0.11 1.78 23.12
N ARG A 404 0.47 0.50 23.20
CA ARG A 404 1.48 -0.01 24.13
C ARG A 404 2.52 -0.85 23.40
N VAL A 405 3.80 -0.61 23.66
CA VAL A 405 4.91 -1.45 23.18
C VAL A 405 5.56 -2.12 24.37
N THR A 406 5.46 -3.46 24.45
CA THR A 406 5.93 -4.25 25.59
C THR A 406 6.61 -5.55 25.14
N ALA A 407 7.28 -6.24 26.05
CA ALA A 407 7.81 -7.57 25.78
C ALA A 407 6.71 -8.64 25.82
N ALA A 408 6.71 -9.55 24.85
CA ALA A 408 5.94 -10.79 24.90
C ALA A 408 6.45 -11.71 26.02
N SER A 409 5.65 -12.70 26.41
CA SER A 409 6.01 -13.65 27.49
C SER A 409 7.35 -14.38 27.24
N ASP A 410 7.67 -14.67 25.98
CA ASP A 410 8.94 -15.33 25.60
C ASP A 410 10.17 -14.41 25.67
N LEU A 411 9.98 -13.09 25.60
CA LEU A 411 11.05 -12.09 25.69
C LEU A 411 11.28 -11.61 27.12
N ARG A 412 10.22 -11.43 27.92
CA ARG A 412 10.28 -10.84 29.28
C ARG A 412 11.44 -11.38 30.14
N PRO A 413 11.70 -12.70 30.23
CA PRO A 413 12.77 -13.23 31.09
C PRO A 413 14.18 -12.87 30.61
N VAL A 414 14.35 -12.51 29.34
CA VAL A 414 15.64 -12.26 28.69
C VAL A 414 15.75 -10.88 28.06
N GLN A 415 14.81 -9.97 28.34
CA GLN A 415 14.70 -8.69 27.63
C GLN A 415 15.95 -7.82 27.77
N GLY A 416 16.66 -7.90 28.89
CA GLY A 416 17.93 -7.17 29.10
C GLY A 416 19.07 -7.63 28.17
N SER A 417 18.94 -8.81 27.55
CA SER A 417 19.92 -9.34 26.59
C SER A 417 19.56 -9.07 25.12
N VAL A 418 18.42 -8.40 24.87
CA VAL A 418 17.87 -8.15 23.54
C VAL A 418 17.74 -6.65 23.32
N ARG A 419 18.30 -6.15 22.23
CA ARG A 419 18.14 -4.74 21.83
C ARG A 419 16.84 -4.60 21.03
N THR A 420 15.85 -3.89 21.57
CA THR A 420 14.60 -3.61 20.85
C THR A 420 14.53 -2.14 20.47
N TYR A 421 14.29 -1.85 19.19
CA TYR A 421 14.18 -0.51 18.64
C TYR A 421 12.76 -0.24 18.12
N LEU A 422 12.35 1.02 18.16
CA LEU A 422 11.08 1.50 17.59
C LEU A 422 11.00 1.26 16.09
N GLY A 423 12.13 1.30 15.38
CA GLY A 423 12.19 0.92 13.98
C GLY A 423 13.52 1.23 13.31
N ARG A 424 13.58 0.96 12.00
CA ARG A 424 14.71 1.25 11.10
C ARG A 424 14.27 1.62 9.68
N PRO A 425 15.04 2.47 8.96
CA PRO A 425 14.57 3.06 7.70
C PRO A 425 14.79 2.14 6.50
N TRP A 426 13.82 1.25 6.23
CA TRP A 426 13.89 0.35 5.07
C TRP A 426 14.10 1.08 3.74
N LYS A 427 13.54 2.31 3.60
CA LYS A 427 13.68 3.14 2.40
C LYS A 427 14.00 4.59 2.75
N GLN A 428 14.52 5.31 1.75
CA GLN A 428 15.17 6.63 1.90
C GLN A 428 14.33 7.68 2.64
N TYR A 429 13.01 7.67 2.47
CA TYR A 429 12.11 8.67 3.06
C TYR A 429 11.23 8.08 4.18
N SER A 430 11.72 7.03 4.84
CA SER A 430 11.02 6.29 5.90
C SER A 430 10.31 7.24 6.86
N ARG A 431 9.03 7.00 7.14
CA ARG A 431 8.20 7.85 8.00
C ARG A 431 7.44 7.06 9.05
N THR A 432 7.80 7.25 10.31
CA THR A 432 7.16 6.59 11.45
C THR A 432 6.98 7.55 12.61
N VAL A 433 5.81 7.51 13.26
CA VAL A 433 5.51 8.35 14.42
C VAL A 433 4.94 7.51 15.55
N PHE A 434 5.52 7.62 16.75
CA PHE A 434 4.97 7.07 17.99
C PHE A 434 4.43 8.21 18.84
N MET A 435 3.12 8.24 19.08
CA MET A 435 2.49 9.32 19.84
C MET A 435 1.51 8.83 20.89
N LYS A 436 1.54 9.45 22.07
CA LYS A 436 0.76 9.08 23.26
C LYS A 436 0.86 7.58 23.60
N THR A 437 1.99 6.95 23.26
CA THR A 437 2.16 5.50 23.35
C THR A 437 2.98 5.15 24.59
N PHE A 438 2.55 4.13 25.32
CA PHE A 438 3.35 3.58 26.42
C PHE A 438 4.49 2.73 25.85
N LEU A 439 5.72 3.12 26.15
CA LEU A 439 6.96 2.43 25.77
C LEU A 439 7.58 1.81 27.02
N ASP A 440 7.61 0.48 27.08
CA ASP A 440 8.17 -0.26 28.21
C ASP A 440 9.71 -0.29 28.16
N SER A 441 10.35 -0.84 29.19
CA SER A 441 11.80 -0.74 29.41
C SER A 441 12.66 -1.50 28.40
N LEU A 442 12.04 -2.33 27.55
CA LEU A 442 12.74 -3.04 26.47
C LEU A 442 13.26 -2.11 25.37
N ILE A 443 12.68 -0.91 25.23
CA ILE A 443 13.08 0.03 24.17
C ILE A 443 14.47 0.56 24.49
N ASN A 444 15.40 0.30 23.57
CA ASN A 444 16.77 0.77 23.67
C ASN A 444 16.79 2.32 23.79
N PRO A 445 17.63 2.92 24.65
CA PRO A 445 17.70 4.38 24.80
C PRO A 445 17.94 5.16 23.50
N ALA A 446 18.66 4.59 22.54
CA ALA A 446 18.85 5.17 21.20
C ALA A 446 17.52 5.31 20.43
N GLY A 447 16.53 4.48 20.75
CA GLY A 447 15.17 4.46 20.20
C GLY A 447 15.08 3.84 18.81
N TRP A 448 15.95 4.26 17.90
CA TRP A 448 15.91 3.90 16.47
C TRP A 448 17.22 3.24 16.05
N MET A 449 17.16 2.36 15.06
CA MET A 449 18.33 1.64 14.51
C MET A 449 18.58 2.03 13.07
N GLU A 450 19.86 2.16 12.69
CA GLU A 450 20.29 2.36 11.31
C GLU A 450 19.82 1.20 10.43
N TRP A 451 19.63 1.48 9.13
CA TRP A 451 19.45 0.42 8.13
C TRP A 451 20.82 -0.07 7.64
N ASP A 452 21.61 0.85 7.08
CA ASP A 452 22.96 0.60 6.59
C ASP A 452 23.77 1.92 6.58
N GLY A 453 24.73 2.05 7.49
CA GLY A 453 25.53 3.26 7.67
C GLY A 453 24.67 4.54 7.74
N ASN A 454 25.01 5.53 6.91
CA ASN A 454 24.33 6.82 6.86
C ASN A 454 23.09 6.86 5.94
N PHE A 455 22.64 5.72 5.41
CA PHE A 455 21.47 5.67 4.54
C PHE A 455 20.22 6.24 5.24
N ALA A 456 19.47 7.08 4.52
CA ALA A 456 18.20 7.70 4.93
C ALA A 456 18.23 8.64 6.16
N LEU A 457 19.32 8.70 6.95
CA LEU A 457 19.35 9.42 8.24
C LEU A 457 19.03 10.92 8.12
N ASN A 458 19.26 11.51 6.95
CA ASN A 458 18.97 12.93 6.66
C ASN A 458 17.59 13.19 6.03
N THR A 459 16.94 12.16 5.50
CA THR A 459 15.72 12.26 4.68
C THR A 459 14.50 11.59 5.33
N LEU A 460 14.72 10.67 6.28
CA LEU A 460 13.66 10.04 7.06
C LEU A 460 12.91 11.06 7.94
N TYR A 461 11.72 10.67 8.39
CA TYR A 461 10.93 11.39 9.38
C TYR A 461 10.54 10.42 10.50
N TYR A 462 11.34 10.39 11.56
CA TYR A 462 11.03 9.65 12.79
C TYR A 462 10.69 10.60 13.91
N ALA A 463 9.54 10.37 14.54
CA ALA A 463 9.02 11.29 15.53
C ALA A 463 8.39 10.61 16.74
N GLU A 464 8.57 11.24 17.90
CA GLU A 464 7.95 10.85 19.17
C GLU A 464 7.18 12.04 19.76
N TYR A 465 5.97 11.79 20.28
CA TYR A 465 5.13 12.82 20.91
C TYR A 465 4.40 12.31 22.14
N MET A 466 4.66 12.90 23.31
CA MET A 466 3.96 12.56 24.57
C MET A 466 3.88 11.05 24.89
N ASN A 467 4.94 10.30 24.57
CA ASN A 467 5.05 8.89 24.95
C ASN A 467 5.30 8.77 26.46
N THR A 468 4.80 7.70 27.07
CA THR A 468 4.92 7.43 28.52
C THR A 468 5.62 6.10 28.76
N GLY A 469 5.97 5.81 30.02
CA GLY A 469 6.64 4.56 30.40
C GLY A 469 8.16 4.64 30.42
N PRO A 470 8.83 3.62 30.97
CA PRO A 470 10.27 3.66 31.23
C PRO A 470 11.13 3.73 29.95
N GLY A 471 10.62 3.29 28.80
CA GLY A 471 11.31 3.39 27.51
C GLY A 471 11.09 4.71 26.75
N SER A 472 10.30 5.65 27.29
CA SER A 472 9.89 6.86 26.56
C SER A 472 10.85 8.05 26.67
N SER A 473 11.88 7.98 27.51
CA SER A 473 12.87 9.07 27.61
C SER A 473 13.55 9.32 26.27
N THR A 474 13.60 10.59 25.87
CA THR A 474 14.22 11.01 24.60
C THR A 474 15.64 11.56 24.76
N SER A 475 16.19 11.58 25.98
CA SER A 475 17.49 12.22 26.29
C SER A 475 18.68 11.57 25.58
N ASN A 476 18.62 10.26 25.35
CA ASN A 476 19.71 9.45 24.76
C ASN A 476 19.36 8.93 23.35
N ARG A 477 18.37 9.53 22.70
CA ARG A 477 17.96 9.15 21.35
C ARG A 477 19.06 9.49 20.34
N VAL A 478 19.02 8.82 19.19
CA VAL A 478 19.88 9.12 18.04
C VAL A 478 19.84 10.61 17.65
N LYS A 479 20.95 11.12 17.12
CA LYS A 479 21.10 12.54 16.72
C LYS A 479 20.89 12.77 15.21
N TRP A 480 20.19 11.87 14.53
CA TRP A 480 19.96 11.97 13.09
C TRP A 480 19.12 13.19 12.74
N ARG A 481 19.42 13.87 11.63
CA ARG A 481 18.64 15.03 11.15
C ARG A 481 17.16 14.68 10.90
N GLY A 482 16.87 13.45 10.51
CA GLY A 482 15.51 12.96 10.28
C GLY A 482 14.71 12.67 11.56
N TYR A 483 15.37 12.49 12.71
CA TYR A 483 14.71 12.24 14.00
C TYR A 483 14.31 13.55 14.69
N ARG A 484 13.14 13.56 15.35
CA ARG A 484 12.65 14.73 16.10
C ARG A 484 11.70 14.37 17.24
N VAL A 485 11.76 15.12 18.33
CA VAL A 485 10.73 15.11 19.36
C VAL A 485 9.72 16.19 19.03
N LEU A 486 8.45 15.83 18.79
CA LEU A 486 7.40 16.81 18.55
C LEU A 486 7.04 17.47 19.88
N ARG A 487 6.96 18.81 19.87
CA ARG A 487 6.64 19.60 21.08
C ARG A 487 5.27 20.28 21.01
N SER A 488 4.75 20.48 19.80
CA SER A 488 3.46 21.13 19.58
C SER A 488 2.36 20.10 19.29
N ALA A 489 1.15 20.37 19.79
CA ALA A 489 -0.04 19.61 19.41
C ALA A 489 -0.34 19.79 17.91
N SER A 490 -0.08 20.97 17.33
CA SER A 490 -0.33 21.22 15.90
C SER A 490 0.51 20.34 14.97
N ASP A 491 1.77 20.06 15.32
CA ASP A 491 2.61 19.15 14.53
C ASP A 491 2.20 17.69 14.70
N ALA A 492 1.85 17.28 15.92
CA ALA A 492 1.40 15.93 16.19
C ALA A 492 0.01 15.65 15.58
N SER A 493 -0.88 16.64 15.55
CA SER A 493 -2.22 16.53 14.97
C SER A 493 -2.22 16.10 13.51
N LYS A 494 -1.18 16.42 12.74
CA LYS A 494 -1.01 16.01 11.32
C LYS A 494 -0.99 14.48 11.14
N PHE A 495 -0.66 13.74 12.21
CA PHE A 495 -0.55 12.28 12.20
C PHE A 495 -1.77 11.58 12.81
N THR A 496 -2.79 12.33 13.26
CA THR A 496 -4.01 11.76 13.83
C THR A 496 -4.87 11.06 12.77
N VAL A 497 -5.84 10.25 13.21
CA VAL A 497 -6.74 9.52 12.30
C VAL A 497 -7.48 10.45 11.35
N GLY A 498 -7.98 11.58 11.85
CA GLY A 498 -8.70 12.58 11.06
C GLY A 498 -7.83 13.20 9.96
N ASN A 499 -6.58 13.56 10.30
CA ASN A 499 -5.70 14.25 9.37
C ASN A 499 -4.91 13.31 8.45
N PHE A 500 -4.37 12.23 8.98
CA PHE A 500 -3.48 11.36 8.22
C PHE A 500 -4.23 10.39 7.29
N LEU A 501 -5.44 9.96 7.67
CA LEU A 501 -6.23 8.99 6.91
C LEU A 501 -7.51 9.57 6.31
N ALA A 502 -7.77 10.87 6.49
CA ALA A 502 -9.10 11.46 6.30
C ALA A 502 -10.19 10.66 7.05
N GLY A 503 -9.86 10.09 8.22
CA GLY A 503 -10.65 9.03 8.87
C GLY A 503 -12.10 9.40 9.18
N ASN A 504 -12.39 10.69 9.38
CA ASN A 504 -13.74 11.19 9.61
C ASN A 504 -14.70 10.90 8.45
N SER A 505 -14.17 10.82 7.22
CA SER A 505 -14.99 10.54 6.05
C SER A 505 -15.48 9.10 6.07
N TRP A 506 -14.60 8.13 6.28
CA TRP A 506 -14.91 6.74 5.97
C TRP A 506 -15.06 5.84 7.21
N LEU A 507 -14.34 6.10 8.31
CA LEU A 507 -14.36 5.21 9.48
C LEU A 507 -15.71 5.23 10.20
N ARG A 508 -16.41 6.37 10.20
CA ARG A 508 -17.73 6.51 10.85
C ARG A 508 -18.74 5.49 10.35
N GLY A 509 -18.73 5.20 9.06
CA GLY A 509 -19.67 4.24 8.49
C GLY A 509 -19.28 2.80 8.76
N THR A 510 -18.02 2.50 9.05
CA THR A 510 -17.61 1.14 9.45
C THR A 510 -18.24 0.74 10.78
N GLY A 511 -18.46 1.70 11.70
CA GLY A 511 -18.94 1.49 13.06
C GLY A 511 -17.85 1.13 14.07
N VAL A 512 -16.58 1.03 13.64
CA VAL A 512 -15.43 0.80 14.53
C VAL A 512 -15.15 2.07 15.33
N PRO A 513 -14.92 1.98 16.65
CA PRO A 513 -14.56 3.15 17.45
C PRO A 513 -13.21 3.71 17.01
N PHE A 514 -13.12 5.03 16.86
CA PHE A 514 -11.87 5.72 16.59
C PHE A 514 -11.86 7.09 17.26
N THR A 515 -10.69 7.51 17.70
CA THR A 515 -10.44 8.90 18.13
C THR A 515 -9.84 9.65 16.94
N SER A 516 -10.53 10.69 16.49
CA SER A 516 -10.15 11.43 15.29
C SER A 516 -8.87 12.26 15.48
N GLY A 517 -8.78 13.01 16.58
CA GLY A 517 -7.67 13.89 16.92
C GLY A 517 -6.72 13.30 17.97
N LEU A 518 -5.95 14.16 18.65
CA LEU A 518 -4.91 13.76 19.60
C LEU A 518 -5.42 13.10 20.87
#